data_AF-A0A2G4IL95-F1
#
_entry.id   AF-A0A2G4IL95-F1
#
_cell.length_a   1.000
_cell.length_b   1.000
_cell.length_c   1.000
_cell.angle_alpha   90.00
_cell.angle_beta   90.00
_cell.angle_gamma   90.00
#
_symmetry.space_group_name_H-M   'P 1'
#
loop_
_entity.id
_entity.type
_entity.pdbx_description
1 polymer ?
#
loop_
_entity_poly.entity_id
_entity_poly.type
_entity_poly.pdbx_seq_one_letter_code
_entity_poly.pdbx_strand_id
1 'polypeptide(L)'
;MDVDAQTMARLEARSVQLARHLKPCPLCGRTEHDVVGTRDRDGRDLRTVMCQACGHVFTNPAPNEDDLKTYYTEYYRSTYKGVLTPKRKHVLRAGYRALERLSRLRGFLTPPAKVLDVGAGGGEFAYLLSCTGYDVVGVEPNAGYASFASQSYGLDIRATTLELIDFPAATFDAITMHHVLEHIADPSAALKRLACWLKPGGLMVVEVPNVMSWFHAPRRRFHDAHLHTFNHAGLEDIFTATGFKVESLYITPGTAHLNIVAREQTSPTESPSCRNATSDVAAHFKRHTEIAHVVSGMAFKRIWGNAVRPWRERQMLVSLGNPTVARDILDRLFAAKSTAA
;
A
#
# COMPACT_ATOMS: atom_id res chain seq x y z
N MET A 1 13.10 -24.78 -35.77
CA MET A 1 14.31 -24.34 -35.05
C MET A 1 14.33 -25.10 -33.75
N ASP A 2 15.03 -26.22 -33.73
CA ASP A 2 15.19 -27.03 -32.52
C ASP A 2 15.97 -26.22 -31.49
N VAL A 3 15.37 -26.09 -30.30
CA VAL A 3 16.02 -25.49 -29.14
C VAL A 3 17.06 -26.51 -28.67
N ASP A 4 18.34 -26.14 -28.67
CA ASP A 4 19.42 -27.09 -28.39
C ASP A 4 19.29 -27.71 -26.98
N ALA A 5 19.86 -28.91 -26.81
CA ALA A 5 19.76 -29.69 -25.58
C ALA A 5 20.36 -28.98 -24.34
N GLN A 6 21.36 -28.10 -24.50
CA GLN A 6 21.90 -27.30 -23.40
C GLN A 6 20.94 -26.18 -23.00
N THR A 7 20.25 -25.58 -23.97
CA THR A 7 19.20 -24.58 -23.71
C THR A 7 18.00 -25.23 -22.99
N MET A 8 17.56 -26.41 -23.42
CA MET A 8 16.52 -27.18 -22.72
C MET A 8 16.94 -27.58 -21.31
N ALA A 9 18.16 -28.10 -21.11
CA ALA A 9 18.68 -28.46 -19.79
C ALA A 9 18.80 -27.24 -18.84
N ARG A 10 19.13 -26.05 -19.37
CA ARG A 10 19.13 -24.80 -18.58
C ARG A 10 17.73 -24.35 -18.20
N LEU A 11 16.75 -24.50 -19.10
CA LEU A 11 15.35 -24.19 -18.82
C LEU A 11 14.76 -25.17 -17.79
N GLU A 12 15.13 -26.45 -17.86
CA GLU A 12 14.78 -27.49 -16.89
C GLU A 12 15.46 -27.27 -15.53
N ALA A 13 16.76 -26.94 -15.50
CA ALA A 13 17.45 -26.63 -14.25
C ALA A 13 16.87 -25.37 -13.59
N ARG A 14 16.55 -24.33 -14.38
CA ARG A 14 15.89 -23.11 -13.91
C ARG A 14 14.48 -23.39 -13.41
N SER A 15 13.70 -24.23 -14.09
CA SER A 15 12.34 -24.59 -13.67
C SER A 15 12.32 -25.44 -12.41
N VAL A 16 13.27 -26.38 -12.25
CA VAL A 16 13.47 -27.18 -11.03
C VAL A 16 13.92 -26.30 -9.86
N GLN A 17 14.82 -25.33 -10.08
CA GLN A 17 15.26 -24.39 -9.05
C GLN A 17 14.15 -23.40 -8.64
N LEU A 18 13.36 -22.90 -9.59
CA LEU A 18 12.17 -22.10 -9.29
C LEU A 18 11.11 -22.89 -8.52
N ALA A 19 10.86 -24.15 -8.89
CA ALA A 19 9.88 -25.02 -8.24
C ALA A 19 10.20 -25.25 -6.75
N ARG A 20 11.50 -25.35 -6.40
CA ARG A 20 11.97 -25.52 -5.01
C ARG A 20 11.76 -24.29 -4.12
N HIS A 21 11.38 -23.15 -4.67
CA HIS A 21 11.19 -21.90 -3.92
C HIS A 21 9.76 -21.35 -4.00
N LEU A 22 8.84 -22.05 -4.69
CA LEU A 22 7.45 -21.65 -4.74
C LEU A 22 6.82 -21.75 -3.36
N LYS A 23 6.30 -20.62 -2.87
CA LYS A 23 5.59 -20.56 -1.59
C LYS A 23 4.08 -20.81 -1.81
N PRO A 24 3.39 -21.42 -0.82
CA PRO A 24 1.93 -21.46 -0.81
C PRO A 24 1.33 -20.06 -0.81
N CYS A 25 0.03 -19.96 -1.11
CA CYS A 25 -0.69 -18.70 -1.07
C CYS A 25 -0.64 -18.12 0.36
N PRO A 26 -0.19 -16.87 0.57
CA PRO A 26 -0.08 -16.27 1.89
C PRO A 26 -1.43 -15.98 2.55
N LEU A 27 -2.53 -16.04 1.80
CA LEU A 27 -3.89 -15.87 2.34
C LEU A 27 -4.50 -17.21 2.76
N CYS A 28 -4.54 -18.20 1.86
CA CYS A 28 -5.30 -19.44 2.09
C CYS A 28 -4.45 -20.71 2.19
N GLY A 29 -3.13 -20.63 2.05
CA GLY A 29 -2.22 -21.78 2.16
C GLY A 29 -2.24 -22.76 0.98
N ARG A 30 -3.03 -22.52 -0.07
CA ARG A 30 -3.08 -23.38 -1.27
C ARG A 30 -1.84 -23.25 -2.14
N THR A 31 -1.45 -24.34 -2.78
CA THR A 31 -0.24 -24.43 -3.63
C THR A 31 -0.53 -24.33 -5.12
N GLU A 32 -1.79 -24.44 -5.55
CA GLU A 32 -2.14 -24.27 -6.96
C GLU A 32 -2.25 -22.79 -7.35
N HIS A 33 -1.44 -22.36 -8.33
CA HIS A 33 -1.41 -20.99 -8.83
C HIS A 33 -1.30 -20.93 -10.36
N ASP A 34 -1.96 -19.94 -10.95
CA ASP A 34 -1.80 -19.56 -12.35
C ASP A 34 -0.79 -18.41 -12.49
N VAL A 35 0.10 -18.48 -13.48
CA VAL A 35 1.00 -17.36 -13.78
C VAL A 35 0.23 -16.26 -14.50
N VAL A 36 0.22 -15.06 -13.92
CA VAL A 36 -0.50 -13.89 -14.44
C VAL A 36 0.42 -12.76 -14.87
N GLY A 37 1.71 -12.85 -14.56
CA GLY A 37 2.73 -11.92 -15.00
C GLY A 37 4.13 -12.53 -14.89
N THR A 38 5.02 -12.16 -15.82
CA THR A 38 6.43 -12.59 -15.85
C THR A 38 7.40 -11.42 -15.81
N ARG A 39 6.90 -10.18 -15.86
CA ARG A 39 7.69 -8.95 -15.80
C ARG A 39 7.05 -7.90 -14.90
N ASP A 40 7.89 -7.07 -14.30
CA ASP A 40 7.45 -5.86 -13.61
C ASP A 40 7.23 -4.69 -14.58
N ARG A 41 6.76 -3.56 -14.05
CA ARG A 41 6.51 -2.32 -14.81
C ARG A 41 7.76 -1.68 -15.44
N ASP A 42 8.93 -2.07 -14.97
CA ASP A 42 10.24 -1.59 -15.41
C ASP A 42 10.92 -2.59 -16.37
N GLY A 43 10.22 -3.69 -16.71
CA GLY A 43 10.63 -4.69 -17.68
C GLY A 43 11.51 -5.82 -17.11
N ARG A 44 11.79 -5.80 -15.80
CA ARG A 44 12.61 -6.81 -15.13
C ARG A 44 11.81 -8.09 -14.91
N ASP A 45 12.51 -9.22 -14.79
CA ASP A 45 11.88 -10.51 -14.53
C ASP A 45 11.18 -10.49 -13.17
N LEU A 46 9.87 -10.74 -13.15
CA LEU A 46 9.05 -10.81 -11.94
C LEU A 46 7.93 -11.83 -12.14
N ARG A 47 8.01 -12.97 -11.46
CA ARG A 47 6.96 -13.99 -11.53
C ARG A 47 5.82 -13.64 -10.59
N THR A 48 4.70 -13.21 -11.15
CA THR A 48 3.47 -12.93 -10.42
C THR A 48 2.44 -14.02 -10.70
N VAL A 49 1.83 -14.55 -9.64
CA VAL A 49 0.84 -15.62 -9.72
C VAL A 49 -0.48 -15.22 -9.09
N MET A 50 -1.55 -15.88 -9.52
CA MET A 50 -2.88 -15.83 -8.92
C MET A 50 -3.21 -17.19 -8.31
N CYS A 51 -3.63 -17.22 -7.05
CA CYS A 51 -4.09 -18.44 -6.41
C CYS A 51 -5.38 -18.95 -7.06
N GLN A 52 -5.44 -20.23 -7.43
CA GLN A 52 -6.62 -20.83 -8.06
C GLN A 52 -7.82 -20.96 -7.09
N ALA A 53 -7.57 -20.96 -5.77
CA ALA A 53 -8.62 -21.12 -4.77
C ALA A 53 -9.27 -19.80 -4.33
N CYS A 54 -8.49 -18.75 -4.07
CA CYS A 54 -9.00 -17.47 -3.52
C CYS A 54 -8.82 -16.27 -4.45
N GLY A 55 -8.17 -16.43 -5.61
CA GLY A 55 -7.92 -15.34 -6.54
C GLY A 55 -6.89 -14.30 -6.06
N HIS A 56 -6.21 -14.52 -4.93
CA HIS A 56 -5.16 -13.61 -4.45
C HIS A 56 -3.98 -13.58 -5.42
N VAL A 57 -3.50 -12.38 -5.74
CA VAL A 57 -2.37 -12.17 -6.67
C VAL A 57 -1.14 -11.76 -5.87
N PHE A 58 -0.01 -12.45 -6.08
CA PHE A 58 1.23 -12.22 -5.33
C PHE A 58 2.48 -12.61 -6.13
N THR A 59 3.63 -12.07 -5.73
CA THR A 59 4.93 -12.45 -6.29
C THR A 59 5.36 -13.82 -5.75
N ASN A 60 5.72 -14.74 -6.63
CA ASN A 60 6.12 -16.11 -6.25
C ASN A 60 7.24 -16.66 -7.17
N PRO A 61 8.44 -16.98 -6.66
CA PRO A 61 8.84 -16.97 -5.24
C PRO A 61 8.87 -15.57 -4.66
N ALA A 62 8.34 -15.41 -3.44
CA ALA A 62 8.62 -14.20 -2.67
C ALA A 62 10.12 -14.18 -2.35
N PRO A 63 10.80 -13.02 -2.41
CA PRO A 63 12.20 -12.96 -2.00
C PRO A 63 12.34 -13.47 -0.56
N ASN A 64 13.46 -14.12 -0.23
CA ASN A 64 13.67 -14.63 1.12
C ASN A 64 13.63 -13.47 2.14
N GLU A 65 13.31 -13.71 3.42
CA GLU A 65 13.27 -12.65 4.43
C GLU A 65 14.62 -11.93 4.57
N ASP A 66 15.73 -12.65 4.43
CA ASP A 66 17.07 -12.07 4.43
C ASP A 66 17.35 -11.25 3.17
N ASP A 67 16.83 -11.67 2.00
CA ASP A 67 16.93 -10.92 0.75
C ASP A 67 16.02 -9.69 0.75
N LEU A 68 14.84 -9.76 1.39
CA LEU A 68 13.95 -8.63 1.60
C LEU A 68 14.58 -7.67 2.61
N LYS A 69 15.12 -8.16 3.74
CA LYS A 69 15.86 -7.32 4.68
C LYS A 69 17.02 -6.65 4.00
N THR A 70 17.80 -7.35 3.19
CA THR A 70 18.94 -6.78 2.45
C THR A 70 18.45 -5.81 1.36
N TYR A 71 17.38 -6.12 0.63
CA TYR A 71 16.75 -5.19 -0.32
C TYR A 71 16.21 -3.93 0.38
N TYR A 72 15.52 -4.03 1.52
CA TYR A 72 15.06 -2.88 2.29
C TYR A 72 16.19 -2.15 3.05
N THR A 73 17.24 -2.86 3.46
CA THR A 73 18.38 -2.30 4.22
C THR A 73 19.43 -1.72 3.30
N GLU A 74 19.59 -2.19 2.07
CA GLU A 74 20.63 -1.80 1.14
C GLU A 74 20.06 -1.19 -0.14
N TYR A 75 19.01 -1.74 -0.76
CA TYR A 75 18.40 -1.19 -1.97
C TYR A 75 17.43 -0.03 -1.69
N TYR A 76 16.58 -0.11 -0.66
CA TYR A 76 15.77 1.03 -0.22
C TYR A 76 16.65 2.11 0.43
N ARG A 77 17.67 1.72 1.21
CA ARG A 77 18.69 2.69 1.65
C ARG A 77 19.50 3.27 0.49
N SER A 78 19.84 2.54 -0.58
CA SER A 78 20.66 3.08 -1.69
C SER A 78 19.85 3.85 -2.74
N THR A 79 18.63 3.43 -3.05
CA THR A 79 17.73 4.10 -4.01
C THR A 79 17.13 5.38 -3.42
N TYR A 80 17.03 5.47 -2.08
CA TYR A 80 16.62 6.68 -1.36
C TYR A 80 17.76 7.39 -0.61
N LYS A 81 19.01 6.89 -0.67
CA LYS A 81 20.20 7.65 -0.26
C LYS A 81 20.30 8.87 -1.17
N GLY A 82 19.86 10.01 -0.65
CA GLY A 82 19.97 11.31 -1.33
C GLY A 82 18.73 12.19 -1.21
N VAL A 83 17.55 11.64 -0.92
CA VAL A 83 16.34 12.46 -0.68
C VAL A 83 16.06 12.52 0.81
N LEU A 84 16.78 13.41 1.50
CA LEU A 84 16.56 13.69 2.92
C LEU A 84 15.26 14.46 3.17
N THR A 85 14.77 15.18 2.15
CA THR A 85 13.61 16.07 2.27
C THR A 85 12.72 15.95 1.02
N PRO A 86 11.40 15.76 1.18
CA PRO A 86 10.48 15.78 0.05
C PRO A 86 10.43 17.17 -0.60
N LYS A 87 10.31 17.20 -1.93
CA LYS A 87 10.09 18.45 -2.68
C LYS A 87 8.73 19.05 -2.30
N ARG A 88 8.61 20.38 -2.28
CA ARG A 88 7.36 21.12 -1.96
C ARG A 88 6.10 20.58 -2.68
N LYS A 89 6.22 20.27 -3.98
CA LYS A 89 5.11 19.68 -4.75
C LYS A 89 4.69 18.27 -4.29
N HIS A 90 5.61 17.50 -3.71
CA HIS A 90 5.31 16.19 -3.13
C HIS A 90 4.58 16.38 -1.79
N VAL A 91 5.04 17.32 -0.96
CA VAL A 91 4.33 17.71 0.28
C VAL A 91 2.90 18.17 -0.04
N LEU A 92 2.71 19.02 -1.05
CA LEU A 92 1.38 19.45 -1.48
C LEU A 92 0.47 18.26 -1.87
N ARG A 93 0.98 17.34 -2.70
CA ARG A 93 0.21 16.15 -3.13
C ARG A 93 -0.12 15.24 -1.95
N ALA A 94 0.86 14.99 -1.08
CA ALA A 94 0.69 14.18 0.12
C ALA A 94 -0.30 14.83 1.08
N GLY A 95 -0.26 16.16 1.24
CA GLY A 95 -1.23 16.94 2.00
C GLY A 95 -2.66 16.80 1.50
N TYR A 96 -2.90 16.87 0.18
CA TYR A 96 -4.25 16.65 -0.37
C TYR A 96 -4.76 15.23 -0.09
N ARG A 97 -3.90 14.21 -0.24
CA ARG A 97 -4.26 12.83 0.10
C ARG A 97 -4.49 12.65 1.60
N ALA A 98 -3.66 13.29 2.42
CA ALA A 98 -3.80 13.28 3.87
C ALA A 98 -5.13 13.92 4.31
N LEU A 99 -5.57 15.02 3.68
CA LEU A 99 -6.88 15.61 3.93
C LEU A 99 -8.05 14.72 3.52
N GLU A 100 -7.89 13.91 2.48
CA GLU A 100 -8.89 12.93 2.06
C GLU A 100 -8.95 11.76 3.07
N ARG A 101 -7.80 11.22 3.47
CA ARG A 101 -7.68 10.17 4.51
C ARG A 101 -8.24 10.64 5.85
N LEU A 102 -7.93 11.86 6.26
CA LEU A 102 -8.46 12.48 7.48
C LEU A 102 -9.99 12.59 7.44
N SER A 103 -10.55 13.05 6.31
CA SER A 103 -12.02 13.15 6.18
C SER A 103 -12.72 11.79 6.28
N ARG A 104 -12.07 10.71 5.85
CA ARG A 104 -12.60 9.35 5.97
C ARG A 104 -12.53 8.86 7.41
N LEU A 105 -11.41 9.08 8.10
CA LEU A 105 -11.23 8.65 9.48
C LEU A 105 -12.24 9.30 10.44
N ARG A 106 -12.59 10.58 10.22
CA ARG A 106 -13.54 11.32 11.06
C ARG A 106 -14.92 10.68 11.17
N GLY A 107 -15.33 9.84 10.21
CA GLY A 107 -16.58 9.09 10.28
C GLY A 107 -16.56 7.91 11.26
N PHE A 108 -15.38 7.49 11.71
CA PHE A 108 -15.19 6.27 12.51
C PHE A 108 -14.52 6.52 13.86
N LEU A 109 -13.72 7.58 13.98
CA LEU A 109 -12.93 7.89 15.17
C LEU A 109 -12.97 9.37 15.49
N THR A 110 -13.38 9.72 16.70
CA THR A 110 -13.40 11.10 17.21
C THR A 110 -12.18 11.38 18.08
N PRO A 111 -11.52 12.55 17.97
CA PRO A 111 -10.47 12.97 18.89
C PRO A 111 -11.07 13.35 20.27
N PRO A 112 -10.30 13.26 21.37
CA PRO A 112 -8.92 12.79 21.42
C PRO A 112 -8.85 11.27 21.28
N ALA A 113 -7.95 10.78 20.43
CA ALA A 113 -7.70 9.37 20.23
C ALA A 113 -6.24 9.16 19.83
N LYS A 114 -5.65 8.03 20.27
CA LYS A 114 -4.26 7.69 19.99
C LYS A 114 -4.15 6.85 18.73
N VAL A 115 -3.37 7.33 17.76
CA VAL A 115 -3.26 6.76 16.42
C VAL A 115 -1.81 6.36 16.12
N LEU A 116 -1.61 5.15 15.62
CA LEU A 116 -0.35 4.72 15.02
C LEU A 116 -0.46 4.81 13.49
N ASP A 117 0.40 5.61 12.86
CA ASP A 117 0.53 5.63 11.40
C ASP A 117 1.75 4.81 10.97
N VAL A 118 1.50 3.60 10.44
CA VAL A 118 2.55 2.70 9.96
C VAL A 118 2.84 3.04 8.50
N GLY A 119 4.11 3.35 8.21
CA GLY A 119 4.54 3.93 6.94
C GLY A 119 4.20 5.42 6.84
N ALA A 120 4.57 6.19 7.87
CA ALA A 120 4.22 7.61 8.00
C ALA A 120 4.77 8.49 6.85
N GLY A 121 5.75 7.99 6.09
CA GLY A 121 6.30 8.67 4.94
C GLY A 121 6.83 10.05 5.31
N GLY A 122 6.41 11.08 4.56
CA GLY A 122 6.82 12.45 4.81
C GLY A 122 6.21 13.07 6.06
N GLY A 123 5.30 12.38 6.75
CA GLY A 123 4.61 12.83 7.96
C GLY A 123 3.37 13.69 7.72
N GLU A 124 2.96 13.93 6.47
CA GLU A 124 1.87 14.86 6.15
C GLU A 124 0.53 14.42 6.75
N PHE A 125 0.24 13.12 6.75
CA PHE A 125 -1.00 12.59 7.34
C PHE A 125 -0.97 12.65 8.86
N ALA A 126 0.11 12.17 9.48
CA ALA A 126 0.31 12.26 10.92
C ALA A 126 0.22 13.71 11.44
N TYR A 127 0.78 14.68 10.72
CA TYR A 127 0.69 16.10 11.06
C TYR A 127 -0.75 16.62 11.00
N LEU A 128 -1.49 16.32 9.92
CA LEU A 128 -2.87 16.79 9.82
C LEU A 128 -3.80 16.12 10.84
N LEU A 129 -3.51 14.88 11.26
CA LEU A 129 -4.18 14.26 12.40
C LEU A 129 -3.88 15.02 13.70
N SER A 130 -2.61 15.31 14.00
CA SER A 130 -2.26 16.01 15.24
C SER A 130 -2.88 17.41 15.31
N CYS A 131 -2.94 18.14 14.19
CA CYS A 131 -3.65 19.42 14.09
C CYS A 131 -5.15 19.34 14.39
N THR A 132 -5.73 18.13 14.43
CA THR A 132 -7.15 17.90 14.75
C THR A 132 -7.38 17.25 16.10
N GLY A 133 -6.35 17.17 16.95
CA GLY A 133 -6.47 16.70 18.33
C GLY A 133 -6.25 15.19 18.53
N TYR A 134 -5.75 14.47 17.53
CA TYR A 134 -5.29 13.10 17.72
C TYR A 134 -3.86 13.08 18.32
N ASP A 135 -3.59 12.10 19.19
CA ASP A 135 -2.24 11.78 19.66
C ASP A 135 -1.60 10.80 18.67
N VAL A 136 -0.59 11.22 17.91
CA VAL A 136 -0.08 10.45 16.77
C VAL A 136 1.35 10.00 16.99
N VAL A 137 1.57 8.69 16.83
CA VAL A 137 2.89 8.08 16.69
C VAL A 137 3.03 7.56 15.27
N GLY A 138 4.16 7.83 14.61
CA GLY A 138 4.46 7.31 13.28
C GLY A 138 5.60 6.29 13.31
N VAL A 139 5.56 5.33 12.37
CA VAL A 139 6.68 4.43 12.08
C VAL A 139 7.03 4.58 10.61
N GLU A 140 8.30 4.86 10.32
CA GLU A 140 8.79 5.04 8.95
C GLU A 140 10.20 4.44 8.81
N PRO A 141 10.41 3.42 7.95
CA PRO A 141 11.72 2.80 7.80
C PRO A 141 12.77 3.72 7.17
N ASN A 142 12.37 4.73 6.38
CA ASN A 142 13.28 5.71 5.81
C ASN A 142 13.70 6.74 6.86
N ALA A 143 14.91 6.59 7.39
CA ALA A 143 15.46 7.52 8.38
C ALA A 143 15.47 9.00 7.93
N GLY A 144 15.63 9.29 6.63
CA GLY A 144 15.58 10.65 6.10
C GLY A 144 14.19 11.26 6.19
N TYR A 145 13.17 10.51 5.74
CA TYR A 145 11.77 10.92 5.83
C TYR A 145 11.27 10.99 7.28
N ALA A 146 11.62 10.01 8.12
CA ALA A 146 11.31 10.01 9.55
C ALA A 146 11.90 11.24 10.26
N SER A 147 13.18 11.55 9.98
CA SER A 147 13.85 12.74 10.51
C SER A 147 13.20 14.04 10.00
N PHE A 148 12.92 14.12 8.69
CA PHE A 148 12.22 15.26 8.10
C PHE A 148 10.86 15.50 8.75
N ALA A 149 10.05 14.46 8.91
CA ALA A 149 8.73 14.54 9.51
C ALA A 149 8.81 15.00 10.98
N SER A 150 9.71 14.37 11.76
CA SER A 150 9.92 14.74 13.17
C SER A 150 10.35 16.20 13.33
N GLN A 151 11.31 16.67 12.53
CA GLN A 151 11.85 18.02 12.63
C GLN A 151 10.90 19.09 12.06
N SER A 152 10.27 18.79 10.91
CA SER A 152 9.40 19.76 10.22
C SER A 152 8.05 19.92 10.90
N TYR A 153 7.55 18.86 11.55
CA TYR A 153 6.21 18.81 12.10
C TYR A 153 6.17 18.67 13.62
N GLY A 154 7.27 18.30 14.28
CA GLY A 154 7.33 18.14 15.74
C GLY A 154 6.58 16.89 16.21
N LEU A 155 6.64 15.80 15.43
CA LEU A 155 5.93 14.55 15.68
C LEU A 155 6.87 13.46 16.21
N ASP A 156 6.34 12.49 16.96
CA ASP A 156 7.05 11.24 17.30
C ASP A 156 7.02 10.28 16.09
N ILE A 157 8.06 10.32 15.25
CA ILE A 157 8.21 9.40 14.11
C ILE A 157 9.43 8.51 14.33
N ARG A 158 9.19 7.22 14.49
CA ARG A 158 10.21 6.21 14.77
C ARG A 158 10.81 5.68 13.47
N ALA A 159 12.12 5.88 13.31
CA ALA A 159 12.89 5.43 12.15
C ALA A 159 13.19 3.92 12.21
N THR A 160 12.17 3.08 11.99
CA THR A 160 12.26 1.62 12.15
C THR A 160 11.23 0.89 11.29
N THR A 161 11.27 -0.44 11.28
CA THR A 161 10.34 -1.30 10.56
C THR A 161 9.29 -1.91 11.50
N LEU A 162 8.22 -2.47 10.94
CA LEU A 162 7.15 -3.12 11.70
C LEU A 162 7.65 -4.36 12.46
N GLU A 163 8.65 -5.05 11.91
CA GLU A 163 9.23 -6.27 12.49
C GLU A 163 10.02 -5.97 13.77
N LEU A 164 10.69 -4.81 13.81
CA LEU A 164 11.62 -4.41 14.87
C LEU A 164 10.98 -3.55 15.96
N ILE A 165 9.91 -2.82 15.66
CA ILE A 165 9.25 -1.94 16.64
C ILE A 165 8.31 -2.72 17.55
N ASP A 166 8.23 -2.35 18.81
CA ASP A 166 7.23 -2.88 19.72
C ASP A 166 6.50 -1.78 20.50
N PHE A 167 5.26 -2.08 20.85
CA PHE A 167 4.38 -1.23 21.63
C PHE A 167 3.64 -2.08 22.67
N PRO A 168 3.28 -1.51 23.83
CA PRO A 168 2.43 -2.20 24.78
C PRO A 168 1.11 -2.63 24.13
N ALA A 169 0.56 -3.76 24.58
CA ALA A 169 -0.75 -4.20 24.13
C ALA A 169 -1.83 -3.15 24.46
N ALA A 170 -2.88 -3.09 23.63
CA ALA A 170 -4.02 -2.19 23.84
C ALA A 170 -3.64 -0.70 24.01
N THR A 171 -2.69 -0.22 23.20
CA THR A 171 -2.20 1.18 23.26
C THR A 171 -3.03 2.11 22.37
N PHE A 172 -3.36 1.69 21.15
CA PHE A 172 -3.90 2.58 20.12
C PHE A 172 -5.41 2.43 19.95
N ASP A 173 -6.09 3.56 19.78
CA ASP A 173 -7.51 3.59 19.38
C ASP A 173 -7.66 3.29 17.89
N ALA A 174 -6.66 3.65 17.09
CA ALA A 174 -6.59 3.28 15.68
C ALA A 174 -5.15 3.06 15.18
N ILE A 175 -5.03 2.23 14.15
CA ILE A 175 -3.81 2.01 13.38
C ILE A 175 -4.14 2.25 11.91
N THR A 176 -3.31 3.04 11.24
CA THR A 176 -3.43 3.33 9.80
C THR A 176 -2.26 2.75 9.02
N MET A 177 -2.53 2.20 7.84
CA MET A 177 -1.52 1.80 6.86
C MET A 177 -1.92 2.29 5.47
N HIS A 178 -1.10 3.15 4.87
CA HIS A 178 -1.37 3.65 3.53
C HIS A 178 -0.24 3.26 2.59
N HIS A 179 -0.52 2.34 1.66
CA HIS A 179 0.48 1.77 0.77
C HIS A 179 1.65 1.09 1.51
N VAL A 180 1.30 0.24 2.48
CA VAL A 180 2.27 -0.53 3.28
C VAL A 180 1.99 -2.02 3.21
N LEU A 181 0.74 -2.42 3.40
CA LEU A 181 0.38 -3.84 3.51
C LEU A 181 0.79 -4.65 2.27
N GLU A 182 0.80 -4.04 1.08
CA GLU A 182 1.26 -4.69 -0.17
C GLU A 182 2.75 -5.03 -0.21
N HIS A 183 3.54 -4.42 0.68
CA HIS A 183 5.00 -4.56 0.77
C HIS A 183 5.45 -5.56 1.85
N ILE A 184 4.53 -5.94 2.75
CA ILE A 184 4.79 -6.84 3.87
C ILE A 184 4.84 -8.28 3.37
N ALA A 185 5.85 -9.05 3.77
CA ALA A 185 6.02 -10.44 3.32
C ALA A 185 4.93 -11.39 3.84
N ASP A 186 4.52 -11.23 5.10
CA ASP A 186 3.41 -11.93 5.71
C ASP A 186 2.37 -10.93 6.24
N PRO A 187 1.40 -10.52 5.41
CA PRO A 187 0.38 -9.55 5.81
C PRO A 187 -0.51 -10.09 6.92
N SER A 188 -0.68 -11.41 7.04
CA SER A 188 -1.51 -12.04 8.07
C SER A 188 -0.84 -11.92 9.44
N ALA A 189 0.46 -12.20 9.52
CA ALA A 189 1.25 -12.02 10.74
C ALA A 189 1.32 -10.55 11.16
N ALA A 190 1.50 -9.64 10.20
CA ALA A 190 1.49 -8.20 10.48
C ALA A 190 0.15 -7.72 11.03
N LEU A 191 -0.98 -8.08 10.41
CA LEU A 191 -2.30 -7.70 10.90
C LEU A 191 -2.58 -8.23 12.32
N LYS A 192 -2.19 -9.48 12.62
CA LYS A 192 -2.30 -10.05 13.97
C LYS A 192 -1.46 -9.29 15.00
N ARG A 193 -0.22 -8.94 14.65
CA ARG A 193 0.66 -8.14 15.53
C ARG A 193 0.07 -6.77 15.80
N LEU A 194 -0.42 -6.09 14.76
CA LEU A 194 -1.06 -4.79 14.90
C LEU A 194 -2.34 -4.85 15.74
N ALA A 195 -3.12 -5.94 15.61
CA ALA A 195 -4.29 -6.18 16.45
C ALA A 195 -3.94 -6.23 17.95
N CYS A 196 -2.79 -6.79 18.32
CA CYS A 196 -2.34 -6.80 19.72
C CYS A 196 -2.09 -5.38 20.28
N TRP A 197 -1.66 -4.44 19.43
CA TRP A 197 -1.42 -3.05 19.83
C TRP A 197 -2.69 -2.19 19.84
N LEU A 198 -3.76 -2.65 19.19
CA LEU A 198 -5.07 -2.00 19.24
C LEU A 198 -5.75 -2.26 20.58
N LYS A 199 -6.43 -1.24 21.10
CA LYS A 199 -7.42 -1.42 22.17
C LYS A 199 -8.55 -2.32 21.68
N PRO A 200 -9.25 -3.03 22.58
CA PRO A 200 -10.45 -3.78 22.21
C PRO A 200 -11.45 -2.93 21.41
N GLY A 201 -11.84 -3.39 20.22
CA GLY A 201 -12.72 -2.63 19.32
C GLY A 201 -12.07 -1.44 18.60
N GLY A 202 -10.74 -1.30 18.70
CA GLY A 202 -9.94 -0.30 18.00
C GLY A 202 -9.97 -0.49 16.49
N LEU A 203 -9.63 0.58 15.75
CA LEU A 203 -9.79 0.64 14.31
C LEU A 203 -8.50 0.31 13.55
N MET A 204 -8.62 -0.53 12.53
CA MET A 204 -7.61 -0.73 11.50
C MET A 204 -8.09 -0.08 10.20
N VAL A 205 -7.31 0.86 9.68
CA VAL A 205 -7.63 1.58 8.44
C VAL A 205 -6.50 1.38 7.43
N VAL A 206 -6.82 0.76 6.29
CA VAL A 206 -5.80 0.39 5.31
C VAL A 206 -6.18 0.82 3.90
N GLU A 207 -5.23 1.39 3.18
CA GLU A 207 -5.31 1.69 1.75
C GLU A 207 -4.26 0.89 0.98
N VAL A 208 -4.69 0.12 -0.03
CA VAL A 208 -3.82 -0.67 -0.92
C VAL A 208 -4.19 -0.50 -2.39
N PRO A 209 -3.24 -0.74 -3.32
CA PRO A 209 -3.52 -0.81 -4.74
C PRO A 209 -4.56 -1.90 -5.05
N ASN A 210 -5.41 -1.63 -6.04
CA ASN A 210 -6.41 -2.57 -6.53
C ASN A 210 -5.93 -3.25 -7.82
N VAL A 211 -5.75 -4.56 -7.80
CA VAL A 211 -5.39 -5.35 -8.99
C VAL A 211 -6.44 -5.26 -10.10
N MET A 212 -7.70 -5.01 -9.73
CA MET A 212 -8.85 -4.90 -10.64
C MET A 212 -9.00 -3.50 -11.25
N SER A 213 -8.05 -2.60 -10.98
CA SER A 213 -8.08 -1.23 -11.48
C SER A 213 -7.77 -1.17 -12.98
N TRP A 214 -8.62 -0.45 -13.70
CA TRP A 214 -8.37 -0.07 -15.11
C TRP A 214 -7.48 1.17 -15.25
N PHE A 215 -7.15 1.84 -14.14
CA PHE A 215 -6.42 3.11 -14.15
C PHE A 215 -4.98 2.99 -14.65
N HIS A 216 -4.37 1.82 -14.46
CA HIS A 216 -3.02 1.52 -14.92
C HIS A 216 -3.07 0.56 -16.10
N ALA A 217 -2.27 0.83 -17.13
CA ALA A 217 -2.08 -0.09 -18.24
C ALA A 217 -1.62 -1.47 -17.72
N PRO A 218 -2.05 -2.58 -18.32
CA PRO A 218 -1.68 -3.93 -17.88
C PRO A 218 -0.18 -4.15 -17.65
N ARG A 219 0.68 -3.64 -18.54
CA ARG A 219 2.15 -3.70 -18.41
C ARG A 219 2.71 -2.95 -17.20
N ARG A 220 1.93 -2.09 -16.55
CA ARG A 220 2.32 -1.32 -15.36
C ARG A 220 1.69 -1.84 -14.07
N ARG A 221 0.99 -2.99 -14.14
CA ARG A 221 0.22 -3.55 -13.02
C ARG A 221 1.10 -4.09 -11.90
N PHE A 222 2.22 -4.72 -12.25
CA PHE A 222 3.10 -5.39 -11.29
C PHE A 222 4.37 -4.58 -11.01
N HIS A 223 4.83 -4.62 -9.77
CA HIS A 223 6.00 -3.90 -9.29
C HIS A 223 6.74 -4.82 -8.33
N ASP A 224 8.07 -4.87 -8.43
CA ASP A 224 8.93 -5.75 -7.63
C ASP A 224 8.75 -5.55 -6.11
N ALA A 225 8.54 -4.32 -5.66
CA ALA A 225 8.30 -4.04 -4.25
C ALA A 225 6.88 -4.42 -3.77
N HIS A 226 5.91 -4.65 -4.67
CA HIS A 226 4.54 -5.04 -4.28
C HIS A 226 4.46 -6.56 -4.24
N LEU A 227 4.72 -7.15 -3.08
CA LEU A 227 4.66 -8.59 -2.87
C LEU A 227 3.21 -9.11 -2.99
N HIS A 228 2.24 -8.28 -2.65
CA HIS A 228 0.81 -8.59 -2.71
C HIS A 228 0.09 -7.60 -3.63
N THR A 229 -0.74 -8.10 -4.54
CA THR A 229 -1.62 -7.26 -5.37
C THR A 229 -3.08 -7.59 -5.04
N PHE A 230 -3.65 -6.83 -4.11
CA PHE A 230 -4.96 -7.12 -3.54
C PHE A 230 -6.11 -6.88 -4.53
N ASN A 231 -7.13 -7.73 -4.41
CA ASN A 231 -8.48 -7.49 -4.90
C ASN A 231 -9.41 -7.28 -3.69
N HIS A 232 -10.66 -6.89 -3.95
CA HIS A 232 -11.64 -6.61 -2.89
C HIS A 232 -11.86 -7.83 -1.97
N ALA A 233 -12.14 -9.00 -2.54
CA ALA A 233 -12.42 -10.22 -1.77
C ALA A 233 -11.22 -10.66 -0.92
N GLY A 234 -10.02 -10.68 -1.48
CA GLY A 234 -8.80 -11.08 -0.78
C GLY A 234 -8.44 -10.12 0.36
N LEU A 235 -8.69 -8.82 0.21
CA LEU A 235 -8.50 -7.85 1.29
C LEU A 235 -9.54 -8.03 2.41
N GLU A 236 -10.79 -8.31 2.08
CA GLU A 236 -11.82 -8.59 3.08
C GLU A 236 -11.55 -9.90 3.83
N ASP A 237 -11.15 -10.95 3.11
CA ASP A 237 -10.88 -12.28 3.65
C ASP A 237 -9.70 -12.26 4.62
N ILE A 238 -8.60 -11.57 4.31
CA ILE A 238 -7.44 -11.51 5.22
C ILE A 238 -7.78 -10.77 6.52
N PHE A 239 -8.57 -9.70 6.45
CA PHE A 239 -9.02 -8.98 7.65
C PHE A 239 -9.92 -9.85 8.52
N THR A 240 -10.89 -10.51 7.91
CA THR A 240 -11.81 -11.42 8.61
C THR A 240 -11.05 -12.57 9.29
N ALA A 241 -10.10 -13.17 8.57
CA ALA A 241 -9.26 -14.27 9.08
C ALA A 241 -8.25 -13.85 10.16
N THR A 242 -7.98 -12.54 10.30
CA THR A 242 -7.04 -11.99 11.30
C THR A 242 -7.75 -11.34 12.49
N GLY A 243 -9.06 -11.57 12.63
CA GLY A 243 -9.82 -11.10 13.80
C GLY A 243 -10.37 -9.68 13.67
N PHE A 244 -10.59 -9.21 12.44
CA PHE A 244 -11.22 -7.92 12.20
C PHE A 244 -12.62 -8.06 11.61
N LYS A 245 -13.56 -7.26 12.12
CA LYS A 245 -14.85 -7.02 11.48
C LYS A 245 -14.76 -5.84 10.54
N VAL A 246 -14.98 -6.09 9.26
CA VAL A 246 -14.99 -5.05 8.22
C VAL A 246 -16.25 -4.19 8.38
N GLU A 247 -16.07 -2.89 8.63
CA GLU A 247 -17.17 -1.91 8.70
C GLU A 247 -17.39 -1.24 7.35
N SER A 248 -16.31 -1.04 6.58
CA SER A 248 -16.36 -0.42 5.27
C SER A 248 -15.24 -0.96 4.40
N LEU A 249 -15.57 -1.30 3.15
CA LEU A 249 -14.61 -1.64 2.11
C LEU A 249 -15.07 -1.01 0.80
N TYR A 250 -14.26 -0.13 0.23
CA TYR A 250 -14.63 0.63 -0.96
C TYR A 250 -13.44 0.98 -1.83
N ILE A 251 -13.73 1.41 -3.06
CA ILE A 251 -12.74 1.85 -4.03
C ILE A 251 -12.73 3.38 -4.07
N THR A 252 -11.57 3.99 -3.86
CA THR A 252 -11.42 5.46 -3.96
C THR A 252 -11.70 5.93 -5.39
N PRO A 253 -12.64 6.86 -5.60
CA PRO A 253 -12.85 7.47 -6.92
C PRO A 253 -11.57 8.11 -7.46
N GLY A 254 -11.27 7.90 -8.74
CA GLY A 254 -10.14 8.53 -9.42
C GLY A 254 -8.77 7.86 -9.23
N THR A 255 -8.45 7.32 -8.05
CA THR A 255 -7.22 6.50 -7.85
C THR A 255 -7.47 5.01 -8.01
N ALA A 256 -8.72 4.59 -7.81
CA ALA A 256 -9.15 3.20 -7.79
C ALA A 256 -8.42 2.32 -6.74
N HIS A 257 -7.91 2.92 -5.66
CA HIS A 257 -7.32 2.18 -4.54
C HIS A 257 -8.39 1.54 -3.67
N LEU A 258 -8.13 0.35 -3.13
CA LEU A 258 -8.99 -0.27 -2.13
C LEU A 258 -8.73 0.38 -0.77
N ASN A 259 -9.81 0.70 -0.07
CA ASN A 259 -9.78 1.25 1.28
C ASN A 259 -10.65 0.37 2.17
N ILE A 260 -10.09 -0.07 3.29
CA ILE A 260 -10.78 -0.89 4.29
C ILE A 260 -10.73 -0.20 5.65
N VAL A 261 -11.86 -0.18 6.32
CA VAL A 261 -12.00 0.24 7.72
C VAL A 261 -12.60 -0.94 8.47
N ALA A 262 -11.89 -1.43 9.47
CA ALA A 262 -12.30 -2.59 10.23
C ALA A 262 -12.05 -2.40 11.72
N ARG A 263 -12.84 -3.05 12.57
CA ARG A 263 -12.63 -3.07 14.03
C ARG A 263 -12.02 -4.37 14.47
N GLU A 264 -11.08 -4.27 15.41
CA GLU A 264 -10.59 -5.42 16.15
C GLU A 264 -11.77 -6.13 16.84
N GLN A 265 -11.76 -7.47 16.77
CA GLN A 265 -12.69 -8.34 17.47
C GLN A 265 -11.91 -9.44 18.18
N THR A 266 -12.33 -9.73 19.42
CA THR A 266 -11.68 -10.68 20.33
C THR A 266 -11.66 -12.14 19.87
N SER A 267 -12.30 -12.47 18.74
CA SER A 267 -12.34 -13.84 18.21
C SER A 267 -12.14 -13.82 16.69
N PRO A 268 -11.03 -14.36 16.16
CA PRO A 268 -10.92 -14.66 14.74
C PRO A 268 -12.07 -15.57 14.32
N THR A 269 -12.86 -15.15 13.34
CA THR A 269 -13.72 -16.07 12.59
C THR A 269 -12.86 -17.06 11.81
N GLU A 270 -13.44 -18.22 11.48
CA GLU A 270 -12.78 -19.34 10.78
C GLU A 270 -11.92 -18.91 9.57
N SER A 271 -11.04 -19.83 9.15
CA SER A 271 -10.16 -19.74 7.97
C SER A 271 -10.74 -18.90 6.83
N PRO A 272 -9.93 -18.08 6.13
CA PRO A 272 -10.41 -17.13 5.13
C PRO A 272 -11.37 -17.84 4.18
N SER A 273 -12.56 -17.25 4.01
CA SER A 273 -13.69 -17.91 3.36
C SER A 273 -13.41 -18.29 1.90
N CYS A 274 -12.27 -17.84 1.35
CA CYS A 274 -11.82 -18.06 -0.02
C CYS A 274 -12.99 -17.82 -0.95
N ARG A 275 -13.66 -16.66 -0.79
CA ARG A 275 -14.75 -16.28 -1.69
C ARG A 275 -14.16 -16.40 -3.07
N ASN A 276 -14.68 -17.29 -3.91
CA ASN A 276 -14.05 -17.78 -5.13
C ASN A 276 -13.93 -16.67 -6.20
N ALA A 277 -13.11 -15.66 -5.91
CA ALA A 277 -12.87 -14.48 -6.72
C ALA A 277 -11.91 -14.80 -7.87
N THR A 278 -11.40 -16.04 -7.94
CA THR A 278 -10.53 -16.51 -9.01
C THR A 278 -11.15 -16.27 -10.38
N SER A 279 -12.45 -16.57 -10.54
CA SER A 279 -13.16 -16.36 -11.82
C SER A 279 -13.22 -14.88 -12.21
N ASP A 280 -13.50 -14.00 -11.25
CA ASP A 280 -13.60 -12.56 -11.45
C ASP A 280 -12.23 -11.95 -11.81
N VAL A 281 -11.19 -12.30 -11.06
CA VAL A 281 -9.81 -11.82 -11.31
C VAL A 281 -9.31 -12.33 -12.67
N ALA A 282 -9.54 -13.62 -12.97
CA ALA A 282 -9.19 -14.19 -14.27
C ALA A 282 -9.93 -13.49 -15.42
N ALA A 283 -11.24 -13.25 -15.25
CA ALA A 283 -12.03 -12.53 -16.24
C ALA A 283 -11.54 -11.09 -16.42
N HIS A 284 -11.16 -10.40 -15.34
CA HIS A 284 -10.58 -9.07 -15.41
C HIS A 284 -9.27 -9.07 -16.22
N PHE A 285 -8.35 -10.00 -15.96
CA PHE A 285 -7.09 -10.09 -16.71
C PHE A 285 -7.29 -10.39 -18.19
N LYS A 286 -8.28 -11.23 -18.54
CA LYS A 286 -8.63 -11.50 -19.94
C LYS A 286 -9.21 -10.26 -20.65
N ARG A 287 -10.01 -9.44 -19.96
CA ARG A 287 -10.66 -8.26 -20.55
C ARG A 287 -9.77 -7.02 -20.58
N HIS A 288 -8.97 -6.82 -19.54
CA HIS A 288 -8.10 -5.65 -19.39
C HIS A 288 -6.78 -5.86 -20.11
N THR A 289 -6.83 -5.80 -21.44
CA THR A 289 -5.67 -5.84 -22.35
C THR A 289 -5.14 -4.43 -22.63
N GLU A 290 -3.93 -4.31 -23.21
CA GLU A 290 -3.38 -3.00 -23.60
C GLU A 290 -4.30 -2.27 -24.58
N ILE A 291 -4.88 -2.99 -25.54
CA ILE A 291 -5.85 -2.44 -26.49
C ILE A 291 -7.09 -1.93 -25.75
N ALA A 292 -7.67 -2.75 -24.87
CA ALA A 292 -8.84 -2.35 -24.10
C ALA A 292 -8.55 -1.12 -23.20
N HIS A 293 -7.36 -1.06 -22.60
CA HIS A 293 -6.93 0.09 -21.80
C HIS A 293 -6.84 1.37 -22.63
N VAL A 294 -6.29 1.31 -23.84
CA VAL A 294 -6.22 2.46 -24.76
C VAL A 294 -7.64 2.88 -25.20
N VAL A 295 -8.46 1.93 -25.64
CA VAL A 295 -9.84 2.19 -26.12
C VAL A 295 -10.74 2.76 -25.02
N SER A 296 -10.52 2.40 -23.75
CA SER A 296 -11.28 2.95 -22.61
C SER A 296 -11.11 4.47 -22.41
N GLY A 297 -10.17 5.12 -23.11
CA GLY A 297 -9.84 6.52 -22.95
C GLY A 297 -9.05 6.84 -21.67
N MET A 298 -8.79 5.84 -20.79
CA MET A 298 -7.98 6.05 -19.58
C MET A 298 -6.55 6.46 -19.91
N ALA A 299 -5.95 5.86 -20.95
CA ALA A 299 -4.63 6.24 -21.42
C ALA A 299 -4.57 7.73 -21.76
N PHE A 300 -5.57 8.25 -22.49
CA PHE A 300 -5.65 9.66 -22.85
C PHE A 300 -5.87 10.57 -21.64
N LYS A 301 -6.83 10.23 -20.76
CA LYS A 301 -7.08 10.96 -19.51
C LYS A 301 -5.82 11.08 -18.66
N ARG A 302 -5.02 10.01 -18.58
CA ARG A 302 -3.77 9.98 -17.81
C ARG A 302 -2.67 10.82 -18.46
N ILE A 303 -2.51 10.75 -19.78
CA ILE A 303 -1.53 11.58 -20.52
C ILE A 303 -1.87 13.05 -20.32
N TRP A 304 -3.13 13.43 -20.55
CA TRP A 304 -3.59 14.80 -20.34
C TRP A 304 -3.40 15.25 -18.88
N GLY A 305 -3.82 14.43 -17.93
CA GLY A 305 -3.66 14.69 -16.50
C GLY A 305 -2.20 14.92 -16.11
N ASN A 306 -1.27 14.11 -16.63
CA ASN A 306 0.16 14.29 -16.38
C ASN A 306 0.73 15.56 -17.02
N ALA A 307 0.24 15.96 -18.20
CA ALA A 307 0.67 17.16 -18.90
C ALA A 307 0.24 18.44 -18.18
N VAL A 308 -1.01 18.51 -17.69
CA VAL A 308 -1.54 19.71 -17.00
C VAL A 308 -1.15 19.78 -15.53
N ARG A 309 -0.74 18.65 -14.92
CA ARG A 309 -0.46 18.56 -13.48
C ARG A 309 0.62 19.54 -12.97
N PRO A 310 1.79 19.71 -13.61
CA PRO A 310 2.80 20.66 -13.13
C PRO A 310 2.28 22.09 -13.08
N TRP A 311 1.47 22.48 -14.06
CA TRP A 311 0.82 23.80 -14.08
C TRP A 311 -0.19 23.94 -12.94
N ARG A 312 -1.07 22.94 -12.72
CA ARG A 312 -2.04 22.94 -11.61
C ARG A 312 -1.36 23.03 -10.25
N GLU A 313 -0.29 22.27 -10.03
CA GLU A 313 0.48 22.29 -8.77
C GLU A 313 1.11 23.65 -8.52
N ARG A 314 1.63 24.31 -9.56
CA ARG A 314 2.15 25.66 -9.44
C ARG A 314 1.06 26.66 -9.07
N GLN A 315 -0.11 26.57 -9.72
CA GLN A 315 -1.26 27.41 -9.39
C GLN A 315 -1.74 27.20 -7.96
N MET A 316 -1.81 25.94 -7.50
CA MET A 316 -2.17 25.60 -6.11
C MET A 316 -1.16 26.17 -5.10
N LEU A 317 0.14 26.06 -5.38
CA LEU A 317 1.15 26.68 -4.50
C LEU A 317 0.99 28.21 -4.47
N VAL A 318 0.73 28.85 -5.62
CA VAL A 318 0.50 30.30 -5.70
C VAL A 318 -0.76 30.70 -4.91
N SER A 319 -1.87 29.95 -5.03
CA SER A 319 -3.10 30.25 -4.28
C SER A 319 -2.93 30.09 -2.77
N LEU A 320 -1.97 29.27 -2.32
CA LEU A 320 -1.58 29.16 -0.92
C LEU A 320 -0.59 30.26 -0.49
N GLY A 321 -0.26 31.24 -1.33
CA GLY A 321 0.74 32.28 -1.00
C GLY A 321 2.20 31.82 -1.18
N ASN A 322 2.42 30.81 -2.02
CA ASN A 322 3.72 30.25 -2.39
C ASN A 322 4.62 29.82 -1.21
N PRO A 323 4.09 29.08 -0.21
CA PRO A 323 4.82 28.68 1.00
C PRO A 323 6.04 27.81 0.66
N THR A 324 7.20 28.16 1.24
CA THR A 324 8.48 27.45 0.99
C THR A 324 8.73 26.33 1.99
N VAL A 325 8.16 26.43 3.19
CA VAL A 325 8.28 25.45 4.28
C VAL A 325 7.16 24.42 4.19
N ALA A 326 7.49 23.15 4.45
CA ALA A 326 6.54 22.05 4.34
C ALA A 326 5.34 22.19 5.30
N ARG A 327 5.61 22.58 6.55
CA ARG A 327 4.56 22.83 7.55
C ARG A 327 3.56 23.89 7.08
N ASP A 328 4.05 25.01 6.59
CA ASP A 328 3.22 26.13 6.09
C ASP A 328 2.37 25.72 4.88
N ILE A 329 2.85 24.81 4.02
CA ILE A 329 2.01 24.21 2.96
C ILE A 329 0.80 23.49 3.58
N LEU A 330 1.04 22.64 4.58
CA LEU A 330 -0.02 21.83 5.20
C LEU A 330 -1.00 22.68 6.01
N ASP A 331 -0.51 23.66 6.77
CA ASP A 331 -1.35 24.56 7.57
C ASP A 331 -2.33 25.33 6.68
N ARG A 332 -1.83 25.91 5.59
CA ARG A 332 -2.66 26.67 4.64
C ARG A 332 -3.61 25.76 3.88
N LEU A 333 -3.17 24.57 3.52
CA LEU A 333 -4.01 23.58 2.85
C LEU A 333 -5.17 23.14 3.75
N PHE A 334 -4.88 22.89 5.04
CA PHE A 334 -5.87 22.54 6.04
C PHE A 334 -6.86 23.68 6.27
N ALA A 335 -6.37 24.91 6.46
CA ALA A 335 -7.20 26.10 6.62
C ALA A 335 -8.14 26.32 5.41
N ALA A 336 -7.62 26.23 4.18
CA ALA A 336 -8.41 26.42 2.96
C ALA A 336 -9.53 25.37 2.81
N LYS A 337 -9.30 24.13 3.25
CA LYS A 337 -10.33 23.08 3.21
C LYS A 337 -11.38 23.28 4.30
N SER A 338 -10.98 23.72 5.50
CA SER A 338 -11.91 24.03 6.59
C SER A 338 -12.82 25.22 6.28
N THR A 339 -12.37 26.20 5.50
CA THR A 339 -13.23 27.34 5.08
C THR A 339 -14.22 26.99 3.96
N ALA A 340 -14.05 25.85 3.30
CA ALA A 340 -14.87 25.43 2.16
C ALA A 340 -15.92 24.36 2.50
N ALA A 341 -15.94 23.86 3.75
CA ALA A 341 -16.83 22.83 4.26
C ALA A 341 -17.90 23.44 5.18
#